data_AF-A0A101T495-F1
#
_entry.id   AF-A0A101T495-F1
#
_cell.length_a   1.000
_cell.length_b   1.000
_cell.length_c   1.000
_cell.angle_alpha   90.00
_cell.angle_beta   90.00
_cell.angle_gamma   90.00
#
_symmetry.space_group_name_H-M   'P 1'
#
loop_
_entity.id
_entity.type
_entity.pdbx_description
1 polymer ?
#
loop_
_entity_poly.entity_id
_entity_poly.type
_entity_poly.pdbx_seq_one_letter_code
_entity_poly.pdbx_strand_id
1 'polypeptide(L)'
;MGVSLHVDELVIRGVDGVRRADADRIARAFTRELTRLLTEQPPTAESVSYDVLGGLRPLPATTSPRRLGRELARAVHRELVR
;
A
#
# COMPACT_ATOMS: atom_id res chain seq x y z
N MET A 1 -1.57 21.02 -5.72
CA MET A 1 -0.32 20.27 -5.52
C MET A 1 -0.61 18.81 -5.80
N GLY A 2 0.24 18.11 -6.57
CA GLY A 2 0.06 16.69 -6.87
C GLY A 2 1.02 15.85 -6.05
N VAL A 3 0.56 14.71 -5.54
CA VAL A 3 1.44 13.74 -4.86
C VAL A 3 1.93 12.72 -5.87
N SER A 4 3.24 12.57 -6.02
CA SER A 4 3.87 11.50 -6.78
C SER A 4 4.39 10.44 -5.82
N LEU A 5 3.93 9.20 -5.99
CA LEU A 5 4.39 8.06 -5.20
C LEU A 5 5.20 7.13 -6.10
N HIS A 6 6.47 6.93 -5.74
CA HIS A 6 7.29 5.87 -6.30
C HIS A 6 7.41 4.74 -5.28
N VAL A 7 7.20 3.50 -5.73
CA VAL A 7 7.42 2.30 -4.93
C VAL A 7 8.36 1.43 -5.73
N ASP A 8 9.62 1.36 -5.29
CA ASP A 8 10.67 0.59 -5.97
C ASP A 8 10.34 -0.90 -5.97
N GLU A 9 9.98 -1.44 -4.80
CA GLU A 9 9.58 -2.83 -4.63
C GLU A 9 8.47 -2.97 -3.58
N LEU A 10 7.50 -3.84 -3.87
CA LEU A 10 6.50 -4.27 -2.90
C LEU A 10 6.66 -5.77 -2.62
N VAL A 11 7.31 -6.10 -1.51
CA VAL A 11 7.50 -7.49 -1.08
C VAL A 11 6.39 -7.89 -0.11
N ILE A 12 5.59 -8.90 -0.47
CA ILE A 12 4.57 -9.48 0.41
C ILE A 12 5.00 -10.92 0.75
N ARG A 13 5.27 -11.19 2.02
CA ARG A 13 5.69 -12.51 2.54
C ARG A 13 4.51 -13.24 3.19
N GLY A 14 4.57 -14.57 3.24
CA GLY A 14 3.54 -15.39 3.92
C GLY A 14 2.22 -15.53 3.15
N VAL A 15 2.26 -15.35 1.83
CA VAL A 15 1.11 -15.53 0.92
C VAL A 15 1.41 -16.71 0.00
N ASP A 16 0.97 -17.89 0.39
CA ASP A 16 1.15 -19.09 -0.42
C ASP A 16 0.17 -19.10 -1.62
N GLY A 17 0.62 -19.60 -2.76
CA GLY A 17 -0.25 -19.80 -3.94
C GLY A 17 -0.64 -18.53 -4.71
N VAL A 18 -0.03 -17.37 -4.43
CA VAL A 18 -0.29 -16.14 -5.19
C VAL A 18 0.29 -16.24 -6.59
N ARG A 19 -0.58 -16.28 -7.59
CA ARG A 19 -0.17 -16.24 -9.00
C ARG A 19 0.30 -14.84 -9.37
N ARG A 20 1.20 -14.73 -10.36
CA ARG A 20 1.70 -13.43 -10.86
C ARG A 20 0.57 -12.45 -11.23
N ALA A 21 -0.51 -12.94 -11.84
CA ALA A 21 -1.68 -12.12 -12.16
C ALA A 21 -2.40 -11.55 -10.93
N ASP A 22 -2.36 -12.27 -9.80
CA ASP A 22 -2.92 -11.82 -8.53
C ASP A 22 -1.99 -10.78 -7.87
N ALA A 23 -0.66 -10.97 -7.97
CA ALA A 23 0.33 -9.97 -7.58
C ALA A 23 0.16 -8.64 -8.33
N ASP A 24 -0.01 -8.66 -9.65
CA ASP A 24 -0.25 -7.46 -10.45
C ASP A 24 -1.54 -6.74 -10.05
N ARG A 25 -2.59 -7.50 -9.70
CA ARG A 25 -3.86 -6.94 -9.23
C ARG A 25 -3.73 -6.28 -7.86
N ILE A 26 -2.94 -6.87 -6.96
CA ILE A 26 -2.61 -6.30 -5.65
C ILE A 26 -1.87 -4.98 -5.84
N ALA A 27 -0.75 -4.99 -6.58
CA ALA A 27 0.07 -3.81 -6.82
C ALA A 27 -0.75 -2.66 -7.42
N ARG A 28 -1.52 -2.93 -8.48
CA ARG A 28 -2.37 -1.89 -9.10
C ARG A 28 -3.45 -1.36 -8.16
N ALA A 29 -4.04 -2.20 -7.32
CA ALA A 29 -5.05 -1.76 -6.35
C ALA A 29 -4.43 -0.94 -5.22
N PHE A 30 -3.26 -1.35 -4.74
CA PHE A 30 -2.46 -0.64 -3.75
C PHE A 30 -2.08 0.76 -4.24
N THR A 31 -1.40 0.88 -5.39
CA THR A 31 -0.96 2.17 -5.92
C THR A 31 -2.14 3.13 -6.10
N ARG A 32 -3.24 2.69 -6.71
CA ARG A 32 -4.42 3.54 -6.92
C ARG A 32 -5.02 4.05 -5.61
N GLU A 33 -5.18 3.17 -4.62
CA GLU A 33 -5.78 3.56 -3.33
C GLU A 33 -4.84 4.48 -2.54
N LEU A 34 -3.53 4.20 -2.54
CA LEU A 34 -2.58 5.03 -1.82
C LEU A 34 -2.46 6.43 -2.44
N THR A 35 -2.42 6.53 -3.78
CA THR A 35 -2.48 7.82 -4.48
C THR A 35 -3.75 8.60 -4.14
N ARG A 36 -4.91 7.93 -4.12
CA ARG A 36 -6.19 8.55 -3.73
C ARG A 36 -6.11 9.11 -2.31
N LEU A 37 -5.67 8.30 -1.35
CA LEU A 37 -5.57 8.69 0.05
C LEU A 37 -4.58 9.84 0.29
N LEU A 38 -3.42 9.82 -0.36
CA LEU A 38 -2.44 10.90 -0.26
C LEU A 38 -2.91 12.22 -0.90
N THR A 39 -3.80 12.12 -1.89
CA THR A 39 -4.42 13.30 -2.53
C THR A 39 -5.50 13.90 -1.62
N GLU A 40 -6.30 13.05 -0.97
CA GLU A 40 -7.37 13.47 -0.07
C GLU A 40 -6.83 13.95 1.29
N GLN A 41 -5.82 13.28 1.82
CA GLN A 41 -5.20 13.56 3.10
C GLN A 41 -3.68 13.41 2.97
N PRO A 42 -2.98 14.51 2.59
CA PRO A 42 -1.53 14.48 2.45
C PRO A 42 -0.84 14.30 3.81
N PRO A 43 0.37 13.72 3.82
CA PRO A 43 1.17 13.63 5.03
C PRO A 43 1.54 15.04 5.54
N THR A 44 1.70 15.16 6.85
CA THR A 44 2.05 16.42 7.53
C THR A 44 3.50 16.83 7.31
N ALA A 45 4.37 15.88 7.00
CA ALA A 45 5.78 16.12 6.69
C ALA A 45 6.00 16.35 5.18
N GLU A 46 6.82 17.36 4.84
CA GLU A 46 7.11 17.76 3.45
C GLU A 46 7.86 16.67 2.65
N SER A 47 8.57 15.78 3.33
CA SER A 47 9.12 14.55 2.75
C SER A 47 9.26 13.48 3.81
N VAL A 48 8.88 12.24 3.47
CA VAL A 48 9.15 11.09 4.33
C VAL A 48 9.78 10.00 3.50
N SER A 49 11.01 9.64 3.86
CA SER A 49 11.68 8.46 3.33
C SER A 49 11.53 7.33 4.34
N TYR A 50 10.84 6.27 3.94
CA TYR A 50 10.72 5.05 4.73
C TYR A 50 11.55 3.96 4.06
N ASP A 51 12.73 3.68 4.58
CA ASP A 51 13.55 2.55 4.10
C ASP A 51 12.87 1.21 4.40
N VAL A 52 12.09 1.11 5.49
CA VAL A 52 11.28 -0.07 5.83
C VAL A 52 10.03 0.37 6.61
N LEU A 53 8.83 0.17 6.06
CA LEU A 53 7.58 0.20 6.82
C LEU A 53 7.41 -1.15 7.55
N GLY A 54 7.97 -1.25 8.75
CA GLY A 54 7.78 -2.37 9.66
C GLY A 54 6.51 -2.22 10.51
N GLY A 55 5.87 -3.32 10.88
CA GLY A 55 4.79 -3.30 11.88
C GLY A 55 3.40 -2.91 11.35
N LEU A 56 3.17 -3.01 10.04
CA LEU A 56 1.82 -2.88 9.48
C LEU A 56 0.84 -3.77 10.24
N ARG A 57 -0.30 -3.21 10.64
CA ARG A 57 -1.36 -4.00 11.27
C ARG A 57 -1.72 -5.21 10.40
N PRO A 58 -2.07 -6.35 11.01
CA PRO A 58 -2.48 -7.54 10.26
C PRO A 58 -3.51 -7.19 9.19
N LEU A 59 -3.24 -7.60 7.95
CA LEU A 59 -4.18 -7.39 6.85
C LEU A 59 -5.39 -8.31 7.06
N PRO A 60 -6.61 -7.86 6.72
CA PRO A 60 -7.78 -8.70 6.83
C PRO A 60 -7.65 -9.93 5.93
N ALA A 61 -8.02 -11.09 6.44
CA ALA A 61 -8.07 -12.32 5.66
C ALA A 61 -9.07 -12.13 4.50
N THR A 62 -8.54 -12.08 3.27
CA THR A 62 -9.35 -11.94 2.06
C THR A 62 -8.73 -12.72 0.92
N THR A 63 -9.57 -13.38 0.13
CA THR A 63 -9.18 -14.07 -1.10
C THR A 63 -9.15 -13.14 -2.31
N SER A 64 -9.53 -11.86 -2.16
CA SER A 64 -9.58 -10.90 -3.27
C SER A 64 -8.26 -10.11 -3.36
N PRO A 65 -7.47 -10.29 -4.45
CA PRO A 65 -6.23 -9.55 -4.65
C PRO A 65 -6.42 -8.03 -4.62
N ARG A 66 -7.55 -7.55 -5.17
CA ARG A 66 -7.88 -6.11 -5.20
C ARG A 66 -8.18 -5.56 -3.80
N ARG A 67 -8.90 -6.33 -2.98
CA ARG A 67 -9.23 -5.91 -1.62
C ARG A 67 -7.98 -5.90 -0.75
N LEU A 68 -7.12 -6.91 -0.90
CA LEU A 68 -5.83 -6.97 -0.23
C LEU A 68 -4.97 -5.73 -0.54
N GLY A 69 -4.83 -5.36 -1.82
CA GLY A 69 -4.09 -4.16 -2.22
C GLY A 69 -4.64 -2.86 -1.62
N ARG A 70 -5.97 -2.69 -1.57
CA ARG A 70 -6.60 -1.51 -0.94
C ARG A 70 -6.35 -1.44 0.57
N GLU A 71 -6.49 -2.57 1.26
CA GLU A 71 -6.29 -2.61 2.72
C GLU A 71 -4.83 -2.40 3.09
N LEU A 72 -3.89 -2.91 2.27
CA LEU A 72 -2.48 -2.59 2.40
C LEU A 72 -2.20 -1.08 2.22
N ALA A 73 -2.80 -0.45 1.21
CA ALA A 73 -2.66 0.99 0.98
C ALA A 73 -3.17 1.81 2.17
N ARG A 74 -4.30 1.41 2.76
CA ARG A 74 -4.85 2.05 3.95
C ARG A 74 -3.96 1.85 5.17
N ALA A 75 -3.35 0.67 5.32
CA ALA A 75 -2.40 0.42 6.41
C ALA A 75 -1.16 1.30 6.29
N VAL A 76 -0.57 1.38 5.08
CA VAL A 76 0.57 2.27 4.80
C VAL A 76 0.19 3.73 5.03
N HIS A 77 -0.92 4.22 4.45
CA HIS A 77 -1.35 5.62 4.59
C HIS A 77 -1.50 6.03 6.05
N ARG A 78 -2.09 5.17 6.91
CA ARG A 78 -2.20 5.45 8.36
C ARG A 78 -0.86 5.65 9.04
N GLU A 79 0.18 4.92 8.64
CA GLU A 79 1.53 5.14 9.16
C GLU A 79 2.16 6.41 8.57
N LEU A 80 1.83 6.77 7.32
CA LEU A 80 2.34 8.00 6.69
C LEU A 80 1.75 9.29 7.30
N VAL A 81 0.52 9.24 7.80
CA VAL A 81 -0.19 10.42 8.36
C VAL A 81 -0.24 10.45 9.89
N ARG A 82 0.42 9.50 10.55
CA ARG A 82 0.56 9.48 12.01
C ARG A 82 1.59 10.52 12.48
#